data_AF-T1BMV2-F1
#
_entry.id   AF-T1BMV2-F1
#
_cell.length_a   1.000
_cell.length_b   1.000
_cell.length_c   1.000
_cell.angle_alpha   90.00
_cell.angle_beta   90.00
_cell.angle_gamma   90.00
#
_symmetry.space_group_name_H-M   'P 1'
#
loop_
_entity.id
_entity.type
_entity.pdbx_description
1 polymer ?
#
loop_
_entity_poly.entity_id
_entity_poly.type
_entity_poly.pdbx_seq_one_letter_code
_entity_poly.pdbx_strand_id
1 'polypeptide(L)'
;MIRADLLVTGIGELATLSAGPVPRIGERAEELGLEHDAAVAIRDGRFAWIGRTRTVRREVRLRRGGTHLDARGGTVVPGFVDAHTHLLYAGDRASEVALKIRGVPYATIARRGGGIYSTVRATRQASTSELLASAEDRMHRMGRSGTTAFEVKSGYALSHLGELRLLRLIGRLASRTGFDVVPTYLGAHAIPPEFHGRSDAYVDQIVRRTLPIVAAERLARFCDVFCEPGFFTVRQSERVLRAALGLGMGIKVHADEFALSGGAELASRLGARSAEHLL
;
A
#
# COMPACT_ATOMS: atom_id res chain seq x y z
N MET A 1 8.65 29.83 -23.57
CA MET A 1 7.27 29.89 -23.05
C MET A 1 6.69 28.49 -23.06
N ILE A 2 6.30 27.98 -21.91
CA ILE A 2 5.79 26.62 -21.69
C ILE A 2 4.38 26.54 -22.26
N ARG A 3 4.09 25.49 -23.03
CA ARG A 3 2.75 25.20 -23.55
C ARG A 3 2.12 24.09 -22.71
N ALA A 4 1.13 24.43 -21.89
CA ALA A 4 0.50 23.54 -20.93
C ALA A 4 -0.86 23.01 -21.41
N ASP A 5 -1.22 21.80 -21.00
CA ASP A 5 -2.53 21.19 -21.22
C ASP A 5 -3.52 21.60 -20.12
N LEU A 6 -3.02 21.78 -18.89
CA LEU A 6 -3.78 22.25 -17.75
C LEU A 6 -2.99 23.36 -17.04
N LEU A 7 -3.66 24.45 -16.73
CA LEU A 7 -3.16 25.54 -15.90
C LEU A 7 -4.11 25.72 -14.72
N VAL A 8 -3.59 25.64 -13.50
CA VAL A 8 -4.33 25.96 -12.27
C VAL A 8 -3.77 27.25 -11.70
N THR A 9 -4.61 28.26 -11.51
CA THR A 9 -4.24 29.55 -10.90
C THR A 9 -5.09 29.83 -9.67
N GLY A 10 -4.81 30.94 -8.98
CA GLY A 10 -5.60 31.36 -7.82
C GLY A 10 -5.46 30.39 -6.65
N ILE A 11 -4.35 29.65 -6.57
CA ILE A 11 -4.08 28.77 -5.43
C ILE A 11 -3.67 29.67 -4.26
N GLY A 12 -4.46 29.66 -3.19
CA GLY A 12 -4.19 30.46 -2.01
C GLY A 12 -2.96 29.95 -1.26
N GLU A 13 -2.89 28.63 -1.11
CA GLU A 13 -1.77 27.91 -0.49
C GLU A 13 -1.46 26.64 -1.26
N LEU A 14 -0.20 26.41 -1.59
CA LEU A 14 0.31 25.22 -2.27
C LEU A 14 1.32 24.53 -1.37
N ALA A 15 1.05 23.30 -0.95
CA ALA A 15 2.06 22.45 -0.31
C ALA A 15 2.85 21.72 -1.41
N THR A 16 4.12 22.06 -1.59
CA THR A 16 4.94 21.46 -2.66
C THR A 16 5.57 20.14 -2.25
N LEU A 17 5.85 19.95 -0.95
CA LEU A 17 6.64 18.83 -0.42
C LEU A 17 7.98 18.63 -1.17
N SER A 18 8.58 19.70 -1.70
CA SER A 18 9.61 19.69 -2.76
C SER A 18 11.04 19.34 -2.32
N ALA A 19 11.29 18.82 -1.11
CA ALA A 19 12.63 18.46 -0.62
C ALA A 19 13.27 17.22 -1.32
N GLY A 20 12.78 16.87 -2.52
CA GLY A 20 13.23 15.70 -3.28
C GLY A 20 12.62 14.38 -2.79
N PRO A 21 13.05 13.23 -3.36
CA PRO A 21 12.53 11.91 -3.03
C PRO A 21 13.09 11.34 -1.71
N VAL A 22 13.41 12.22 -0.75
CA VAL A 22 14.03 11.84 0.51
C VAL A 22 12.96 11.81 1.59
N PRO A 23 12.83 10.72 2.37
CA PRO A 23 11.95 10.69 3.53
C PRO A 23 12.29 11.83 4.49
N ARG A 24 11.26 12.57 4.91
CA ARG A 24 11.37 13.56 5.99
C ARG A 24 11.32 12.83 7.32
N ILE A 25 12.26 13.14 8.21
CA ILE A 25 12.42 12.50 9.53
C ILE A 25 12.63 13.56 10.60
N GLY A 26 12.16 13.28 11.82
CA GLY A 26 12.22 14.23 12.94
C GLY A 26 11.51 15.54 12.60
N GLU A 27 12.11 16.66 12.99
CA GLU A 27 11.58 18.02 12.75
C GLU A 27 11.32 18.32 11.27
N ARG A 28 12.06 17.69 10.34
CA ARG A 28 11.84 17.86 8.90
C ARG A 28 10.48 17.36 8.43
N ALA A 29 9.78 16.56 9.22
CA ALA A 29 8.41 16.10 8.92
C ALA A 29 7.41 17.27 8.85
N GLU A 30 7.71 18.40 9.52
CA GLU A 30 6.85 19.58 9.55
C GLU A 30 7.07 20.51 8.34
N GLU A 31 8.10 20.27 7.55
CA GLU A 31 8.46 21.11 6.41
C GLU A 31 7.57 20.82 5.19
N LEU A 32 6.41 21.49 5.10
CA LEU A 32 5.47 21.26 4.00
C LEU A 32 5.85 21.94 2.67
N GLY A 33 6.79 22.90 2.70
CA GLY A 33 7.18 23.68 1.53
C GLY A 33 6.01 24.49 0.98
N LEU A 34 5.39 25.31 1.84
CA LEU A 34 4.21 26.10 1.52
C LEU A 34 4.55 27.30 0.63
N GLU A 35 3.79 27.49 -0.44
CA GLU A 35 3.80 28.68 -1.28
C GLU A 35 2.43 29.35 -1.28
N HIS A 36 2.41 30.69 -1.31
CA HIS A 36 1.17 31.48 -1.36
C HIS A 36 1.02 32.21 -2.69
N ASP A 37 -0.22 32.49 -3.11
CA ASP A 37 -0.52 33.09 -4.44
C ASP A 37 0.09 32.26 -5.57
N ALA A 38 -0.11 30.95 -5.51
CA ALA A 38 0.54 29.98 -6.37
C ALA A 38 -0.27 29.65 -7.63
N ALA A 39 0.40 29.09 -8.62
CA ALA A 39 -0.13 28.52 -9.84
C ALA A 39 0.73 27.33 -10.26
N VAL A 40 0.10 26.33 -10.88
CA VAL A 40 0.79 25.15 -11.42
C VAL A 40 0.37 24.93 -12.87
N ALA A 41 1.31 24.52 -13.71
CA ALA A 41 1.05 24.14 -15.09
C ALA A 41 1.46 22.70 -15.34
N ILE A 42 0.56 21.95 -15.98
CA ILE A 42 0.75 20.54 -16.31
C ILE A 42 0.84 20.41 -17.83
N ARG A 43 1.82 19.64 -18.27
CA ARG A 43 2.05 19.30 -19.67
C ARG A 43 2.31 17.81 -19.77
N ASP A 44 1.59 17.13 -20.67
CA ASP A 44 1.78 15.72 -20.99
C ASP A 44 1.76 14.85 -19.70
N GLY A 45 0.83 15.16 -18.78
CA GLY A 45 0.64 14.45 -17.50
C GLY A 45 1.65 14.76 -16.39
N ARG A 46 2.56 15.74 -16.59
CA ARG A 46 3.61 16.09 -15.61
C ARG A 46 3.56 17.58 -15.26
N PHE A 47 3.96 17.91 -14.03
CA PHE A 47 4.22 19.30 -13.65
C PHE A 47 5.33 19.87 -14.52
N ALA A 48 5.00 20.89 -15.31
CA ALA A 48 5.93 21.59 -16.19
C ALA A 48 6.38 22.93 -15.61
N TRP A 49 5.61 23.49 -14.68
CA TRP A 49 5.89 24.77 -14.05
C TRP A 49 5.14 24.89 -12.72
N ILE A 50 5.79 25.49 -11.73
CA ILE A 50 5.23 25.90 -10.44
C ILE A 50 5.75 27.31 -10.16
N GLY A 51 4.88 28.19 -9.67
CA GLY A 51 5.27 29.54 -9.29
C GLY A 51 4.06 30.40 -8.95
N ARG A 52 4.18 31.72 -9.05
CA ARG A 52 3.12 32.63 -8.61
C ARG A 52 2.06 32.87 -9.67
N THR A 53 0.79 32.98 -9.27
CA THR A 53 -0.34 33.27 -10.18
C THR A 53 -0.10 34.56 -10.97
N ARG A 54 0.40 35.61 -10.33
CA ARG A 54 0.68 36.89 -11.00
C ARG A 54 1.73 36.84 -12.11
N THR A 55 2.68 35.91 -12.07
CA THR A 55 3.76 35.82 -13.07
C THR A 55 3.50 34.75 -14.13
N VAL A 56 2.54 33.84 -13.92
CA VAL A 56 2.33 32.67 -14.78
C VAL A 56 2.13 33.01 -16.26
N ARG A 57 1.46 34.13 -16.57
CA ARG A 57 1.22 34.57 -17.96
C ARG A 57 2.49 35.02 -18.69
N ARG A 58 3.62 35.22 -18.01
CA ARG A 58 4.90 35.53 -18.65
C ARG A 58 5.58 34.26 -19.17
N GLU A 59 5.35 33.13 -18.52
CA GLU A 59 6.10 31.89 -18.73
C GLU A 59 5.27 30.78 -19.36
N VAL A 60 3.96 30.76 -19.09
CA VAL A 60 3.03 29.70 -19.50
C VAL A 60 1.96 30.24 -20.45
N ARG A 61 1.66 29.44 -21.49
CA ARG A 61 0.48 29.56 -22.34
C ARG A 61 -0.28 28.25 -22.35
N LEU A 62 -1.60 28.32 -22.29
CA LEU A 62 -2.44 27.15 -22.54
C LEU A 62 -2.39 26.77 -24.02
N ARG A 63 -2.28 25.47 -24.28
CA ARG A 63 -2.46 24.89 -25.61
C ARG A 63 -3.90 25.11 -26.08
N ARG A 64 -4.12 25.03 -27.40
CA ARG A 64 -5.49 24.99 -27.95
C ARG A 64 -6.20 23.76 -27.38
N GLY A 65 -7.36 23.97 -26.75
CA GLY A 65 -8.09 22.91 -26.06
C GLY A 65 -7.60 22.60 -24.63
N GLY A 66 -6.59 23.31 -24.14
CA GLY A 66 -6.15 23.18 -22.75
C GLY A 66 -7.15 23.76 -21.76
N THR A 67 -7.13 23.25 -20.53
CA THR A 67 -8.05 23.63 -19.46
C THR A 67 -7.42 24.66 -18.53
N HIS A 68 -8.16 25.71 -18.20
CA HIS A 68 -7.82 26.64 -17.13
C HIS A 68 -8.73 26.36 -15.93
N LEU A 69 -8.15 26.15 -14.75
CA LEU A 69 -8.87 26.03 -13.49
C LEU A 69 -8.44 27.16 -12.56
N ASP A 70 -9.42 27.80 -11.93
CA ASP A 70 -9.19 28.76 -10.85
C ASP A 70 -9.50 28.08 -9.51
N ALA A 71 -8.50 27.98 -8.65
CA ALA A 71 -8.61 27.40 -7.32
C ALA A 71 -9.32 28.34 -6.32
N ARG A 72 -9.58 29.61 -6.69
CA ARG A 72 -10.38 30.57 -5.91
C ARG A 72 -9.90 30.75 -4.46
N GLY A 73 -8.59 30.76 -4.26
CA GLY A 73 -7.95 30.87 -2.95
C GLY A 73 -7.87 29.55 -2.18
N GLY A 74 -8.30 28.43 -2.76
CA GLY A 74 -8.22 27.11 -2.13
C GLY A 74 -6.78 26.60 -1.96
N THR A 75 -6.65 25.60 -1.09
CA THR A 75 -5.38 24.90 -0.85
C THR A 75 -5.20 23.76 -1.85
N VAL A 76 -3.99 23.64 -2.41
CA VAL A 76 -3.59 22.51 -3.25
C VAL A 76 -2.49 21.74 -2.55
N VAL A 77 -2.69 20.43 -2.44
CA VAL A 77 -1.72 19.47 -1.88
C VAL A 77 -1.47 18.34 -2.88
N PRO A 78 -0.33 17.64 -2.81
CA PRO A 78 -0.11 16.46 -3.63
C PRO A 78 -1.16 15.40 -3.32
N GLY A 79 -1.51 14.59 -4.33
CA GLY A 79 -2.40 13.45 -4.11
C GLY A 79 -1.83 12.52 -3.04
N PHE A 80 -2.69 12.02 -2.17
CA PHE A 80 -2.26 11.20 -1.04
C PHE A 80 -1.73 9.84 -1.51
N VAL A 81 -0.81 9.30 -0.71
CA VAL A 81 -0.22 7.97 -0.91
C VAL A 81 -0.59 7.10 0.29
N ASP A 82 -1.39 6.07 0.07
CA ASP A 82 -1.69 5.08 1.09
C ASP A 82 -0.70 3.91 1.01
N ALA A 83 0.33 3.95 1.83
CA ALA A 83 1.50 3.06 1.71
C ALA A 83 1.31 1.66 2.31
N HIS A 84 0.14 1.38 2.90
CA HIS A 84 -0.16 0.10 3.54
C HIS A 84 -1.66 -0.22 3.42
N THR A 85 -2.04 -1.15 2.54
CA THR A 85 -3.43 -1.63 2.49
C THR A 85 -3.55 -3.13 2.25
N HIS A 86 -4.65 -3.70 2.75
CA HIS A 86 -5.13 -5.03 2.35
C HIS A 86 -6.43 -4.89 1.57
N LEU A 87 -6.40 -4.21 0.43
CA LEU A 87 -7.60 -3.83 -0.31
C LEU A 87 -8.32 -5.00 -1.01
N LEU A 88 -7.59 -6.04 -1.43
CA LEU A 88 -8.13 -7.19 -2.17
C LEU A 88 -8.53 -8.34 -1.22
N TYR A 89 -9.80 -8.35 -0.80
CA TYR A 89 -10.40 -9.42 -0.01
C TYR A 89 -11.91 -9.52 -0.23
N ALA A 90 -12.48 -10.67 0.14
CA ALA A 90 -13.93 -10.90 0.17
C ALA A 90 -14.47 -11.06 1.59
N GLY A 91 -15.79 -10.91 1.72
CA GLY A 91 -16.50 -10.93 3.00
C GLY A 91 -16.29 -9.67 3.84
N ASP A 92 -16.80 -9.69 5.06
CA ASP A 92 -16.61 -8.65 6.07
C ASP A 92 -16.45 -9.28 7.46
N ARG A 93 -16.09 -8.45 8.43
CA ARG A 93 -15.90 -8.86 9.84
C ARG A 93 -16.72 -7.98 10.80
N ALA A 94 -17.82 -7.40 10.32
CA ALA A 94 -18.64 -6.50 11.13
C ALA A 94 -19.21 -7.21 12.37
N SER A 95 -19.57 -8.49 12.25
CA SER A 95 -20.06 -9.30 13.38
C SER A 95 -19.03 -9.45 14.52
N GLU A 96 -17.73 -9.37 14.21
CA GLU A 96 -16.68 -9.44 15.22
C GLU A 96 -16.53 -8.13 16.02
N VAL A 97 -16.97 -7.00 15.47
CA VAL A 97 -16.93 -5.70 16.17
C VAL A 97 -17.76 -5.77 17.46
N ALA A 98 -18.95 -6.36 17.40
CA ALA A 98 -19.80 -6.56 18.57
C ALA A 98 -19.13 -7.43 19.65
N LEU A 99 -18.34 -8.43 19.26
CA LEU A 99 -17.58 -9.28 20.19
C LEU A 99 -16.42 -8.51 20.82
N LYS A 100 -15.70 -7.71 20.03
CA LYS A 100 -14.61 -6.85 20.53
C LYS A 100 -15.12 -5.80 21.52
N ILE A 101 -16.25 -5.16 21.23
CA ILE A 101 -16.90 -4.19 22.14
C ILE A 101 -17.24 -4.85 23.48
N ARG A 102 -17.61 -6.14 23.49
CA ARG A 102 -17.87 -6.93 24.70
C ARG A 102 -16.60 -7.44 25.40
N GLY A 103 -15.41 -7.01 24.96
CA GLY A 103 -14.13 -7.40 25.55
C GLY A 103 -13.69 -8.82 25.24
N VAL A 104 -14.25 -9.49 24.23
CA VAL A 104 -13.82 -10.85 23.85
C VAL A 104 -12.40 -10.78 23.27
N PRO A 105 -11.40 -11.49 23.84
CA PRO A 105 -10.02 -11.42 23.35
C PRO A 105 -9.90 -11.87 21.90
N TYR A 106 -9.01 -11.24 21.14
CA TYR A 106 -8.80 -11.56 19.71
C TYR A 106 -8.51 -13.05 19.48
N ALA A 107 -7.64 -13.63 20.30
CA ALA A 107 -7.33 -15.07 20.25
C ALA A 107 -8.59 -15.94 20.41
N THR A 108 -9.56 -15.53 21.25
CA THR A 108 -10.83 -16.24 21.43
C THR A 108 -11.72 -16.13 20.19
N ILE A 109 -11.77 -14.95 19.55
CA ILE A 109 -12.50 -14.76 18.29
C ILE A 109 -11.88 -15.62 17.18
N ALA A 110 -10.55 -15.64 17.08
CA ALA A 110 -9.81 -16.46 16.12
C ALA A 110 -10.09 -17.96 16.29
N ARG A 111 -10.10 -18.48 17.53
CA ARG A 111 -10.46 -19.89 17.82
C ARG A 111 -11.88 -20.25 17.40
N ARG A 112 -12.81 -19.30 17.38
CA ARG A 112 -14.20 -19.50 16.90
C ARG A 112 -14.32 -19.43 15.37
N GLY A 113 -13.20 -19.45 14.65
CA GLY A 113 -13.16 -19.32 13.20
C GLY A 113 -13.30 -17.88 12.71
N GLY A 114 -13.31 -16.88 13.60
CA GLY A 114 -13.21 -15.46 13.25
C GLY A 114 -11.76 -15.08 12.90
N GLY A 115 -11.43 -13.79 13.01
CA GLY A 115 -10.06 -13.36 12.78
C GLY A 115 -9.70 -13.34 11.29
N ILE A 116 -8.39 -13.32 11.02
CA ILE A 116 -7.85 -13.44 9.67
C ILE A 116 -8.41 -14.66 8.91
N TYR A 117 -8.61 -15.80 9.58
CA TYR A 117 -9.08 -17.01 8.92
C TYR A 117 -10.49 -16.90 8.37
N SER A 118 -11.33 -16.00 8.92
CA SER A 118 -12.64 -15.68 8.32
C SER A 118 -12.48 -15.06 6.94
N THR A 119 -11.64 -14.02 6.84
CA THR A 119 -11.31 -13.37 5.57
C THR A 119 -10.60 -14.31 4.60
N VAL A 120 -9.72 -15.20 5.09
CA VAL A 120 -9.04 -16.19 4.25
C VAL A 120 -10.04 -17.15 3.61
N ARG A 121 -11.02 -17.67 4.38
CA ARG A 121 -12.05 -18.56 3.82
C ARG A 121 -12.88 -17.84 2.76
N ALA A 122 -13.38 -16.65 3.08
CA ALA A 122 -14.19 -15.86 2.14
C ALA A 122 -13.40 -15.54 0.86
N THR A 123 -12.14 -15.12 0.99
CA THR A 123 -11.28 -14.75 -0.16
C THR A 123 -10.92 -15.95 -1.02
N ARG A 124 -10.68 -17.13 -0.42
CA ARG A 124 -10.45 -18.39 -1.17
C ARG A 124 -11.69 -18.82 -1.97
N GLN A 125 -12.89 -18.64 -1.41
CA GLN A 125 -14.16 -19.03 -2.02
C GLN A 125 -14.66 -18.05 -3.08
N ALA A 126 -14.30 -16.77 -2.95
CA ALA A 126 -14.76 -15.74 -3.86
C ALA A 126 -14.26 -15.95 -5.30
N SER A 127 -15.13 -15.65 -6.25
CA SER A 127 -14.81 -15.55 -7.67
C SER A 127 -13.89 -14.37 -7.96
N THR A 128 -13.26 -14.38 -9.13
CA THR A 128 -12.41 -13.28 -9.57
C THR A 128 -13.20 -11.99 -9.77
N SER A 129 -14.43 -12.06 -10.28
CA SER A 129 -15.29 -10.89 -10.48
C SER A 129 -15.69 -10.26 -9.15
N GLU A 130 -16.03 -11.05 -8.13
CA GLU A 130 -16.40 -10.54 -6.81
C GLU A 130 -15.22 -9.81 -6.14
N LEU A 131 -14.03 -10.40 -6.17
CA LEU A 131 -12.83 -9.79 -5.60
C LEU A 131 -12.47 -8.47 -6.28
N LEU A 132 -12.49 -8.43 -7.61
CA LEU A 132 -12.18 -7.21 -8.37
C LEU A 132 -13.24 -6.13 -8.14
N ALA A 133 -14.53 -6.46 -8.19
CA ALA A 133 -15.59 -5.48 -7.99
C ALA A 133 -15.53 -4.85 -6.59
N SER A 134 -15.30 -5.65 -5.55
CA SER A 134 -15.18 -5.14 -4.18
C SER A 134 -13.92 -4.28 -3.98
N ALA A 135 -12.80 -4.68 -4.58
CA ALA A 135 -11.57 -3.90 -4.59
C ALA A 135 -11.72 -2.56 -5.32
N GLU A 136 -12.34 -2.54 -6.51
CA GLU A 136 -12.60 -1.33 -7.30
C GLU A 136 -13.47 -0.35 -6.52
N ASP A 137 -14.53 -0.81 -5.85
CA ASP A 137 -15.38 0.03 -4.99
C ASP A 137 -14.60 0.68 -3.83
N ARG A 138 -13.75 -0.08 -3.12
CA ARG A 138 -12.89 0.46 -2.05
C ARG A 138 -11.88 1.48 -2.59
N MET A 139 -11.26 1.17 -3.72
CA MET A 139 -10.30 2.06 -4.40
C MET A 139 -10.96 3.38 -4.80
N HIS A 140 -12.17 3.35 -5.37
CA HIS A 140 -12.88 4.59 -5.73
C HIS A 140 -13.23 5.43 -4.50
N ARG A 141 -13.57 4.80 -3.37
CA ARG A 141 -13.74 5.54 -2.10
C ARG A 141 -12.43 6.20 -1.65
N MET A 142 -11.30 5.50 -1.70
CA MET A 142 -9.99 6.08 -1.39
C MET A 142 -9.64 7.26 -2.31
N GLY A 143 -9.93 7.12 -3.61
CA GLY A 143 -9.73 8.18 -4.60
C GLY A 143 -10.57 9.43 -4.34
N ARG A 144 -11.84 9.27 -3.94
CA ARG A 144 -12.70 10.40 -3.54
C ARG A 144 -12.19 11.13 -2.30
N SER A 145 -11.39 10.46 -1.47
CA SER A 145 -10.70 11.05 -0.32
C SER A 145 -9.32 11.61 -0.64
N GLY A 146 -8.93 11.68 -1.92
CA GLY A 146 -7.67 12.28 -2.38
C GLY A 146 -6.50 11.32 -2.57
N THR A 147 -6.68 10.02 -2.35
CA THR A 147 -5.62 9.02 -2.61
C THR A 147 -5.39 8.86 -4.10
N THR A 148 -4.14 8.96 -4.55
CA THR A 148 -3.77 8.82 -5.97
C THR A 148 -2.80 7.68 -6.23
N ALA A 149 -2.07 7.26 -5.19
CA ALA A 149 -1.22 6.09 -5.20
C ALA A 149 -1.48 5.25 -3.94
N PHE A 150 -1.44 3.94 -4.06
CA PHE A 150 -1.59 3.07 -2.90
C PHE A 150 -0.91 1.71 -3.08
N GLU A 151 -0.47 1.15 -1.96
CA GLU A 151 0.04 -0.21 -1.91
C GLU A 151 -1.10 -1.21 -1.69
N VAL A 152 -1.02 -2.39 -2.30
CA VAL A 152 -1.99 -3.48 -2.06
C VAL A 152 -1.23 -4.77 -1.76
N LYS A 153 -1.47 -5.30 -0.58
CA LYS A 153 -0.88 -6.56 -0.11
C LYS A 153 -1.78 -7.75 -0.47
N SER A 154 -1.15 -8.88 -0.76
CA SER A 154 -1.82 -10.18 -0.76
C SER A 154 -2.02 -10.69 0.70
N GLY A 155 -1.99 -11.99 0.94
CA GLY A 155 -1.97 -12.54 2.30
C GLY A 155 -3.32 -12.99 2.86
N TYR A 156 -4.37 -13.00 2.04
CA TYR A 156 -5.66 -13.62 2.39
C TYR A 156 -5.95 -14.91 1.63
N ALA A 157 -4.98 -15.48 0.91
CA ALA A 157 -5.09 -16.83 0.39
C ALA A 157 -4.25 -17.84 1.18
N LEU A 158 -3.09 -17.46 1.71
CA LEU A 158 -2.22 -18.33 2.51
C LEU A 158 -1.91 -19.69 1.87
N SER A 159 -1.81 -19.72 0.54
CA SER A 159 -1.49 -20.91 -0.23
C SER A 159 -0.74 -20.52 -1.48
N HIS A 160 0.10 -21.42 -1.99
CA HIS A 160 0.94 -21.14 -3.15
C HIS A 160 0.14 -20.62 -4.35
N LEU A 161 -0.85 -21.39 -4.82
CA LEU A 161 -1.63 -21.00 -6.00
C LEU A 161 -2.57 -19.82 -5.71
N GLY A 162 -3.12 -19.75 -4.50
CA GLY A 162 -4.04 -18.68 -4.12
C GLY A 162 -3.35 -17.32 -4.05
N GLU A 163 -2.14 -17.24 -3.49
CA GLU A 163 -1.39 -15.99 -3.41
C GLU A 163 -0.96 -15.50 -4.80
N LEU A 164 -0.52 -16.41 -5.68
CA LEU A 164 -0.24 -16.06 -7.08
C LEU A 164 -1.49 -15.55 -7.82
N ARG A 165 -2.66 -16.17 -7.56
CA ARG A 165 -3.94 -15.67 -8.08
C ARG A 165 -4.20 -14.25 -7.58
N LEU A 166 -4.09 -13.98 -6.28
CA LEU A 166 -4.35 -12.65 -5.72
C LEU A 166 -3.39 -11.60 -6.30
N LEU A 167 -2.09 -11.87 -6.38
CA LEU A 167 -1.13 -10.92 -6.95
C LEU A 167 -1.41 -10.62 -8.43
N ARG A 168 -1.79 -11.61 -9.23
CA ARG A 168 -2.23 -11.39 -10.61
C ARG A 168 -3.49 -10.53 -10.70
N LEU A 169 -4.43 -10.68 -9.75
CA LEU A 169 -5.61 -9.81 -9.67
C LEU A 169 -5.24 -8.38 -9.25
N ILE A 170 -4.29 -8.19 -8.33
CA ILE A 170 -3.76 -6.87 -7.98
C ILE A 170 -3.12 -6.21 -9.22
N GLY A 171 -2.34 -6.95 -10.00
CA GLY A 171 -1.78 -6.47 -11.27
C GLY A 171 -2.87 -6.07 -12.29
N ARG A 172 -3.96 -6.84 -12.38
CA ARG A 172 -5.12 -6.49 -13.23
C ARG A 172 -5.80 -5.21 -12.75
N LEU A 173 -6.01 -5.06 -11.43
CA LEU A 173 -6.56 -3.84 -10.84
C LEU A 173 -5.68 -2.63 -11.20
N ALA A 174 -4.36 -2.74 -11.02
CA ALA A 174 -3.41 -1.70 -11.41
C ALA A 174 -3.57 -1.27 -12.88
N SER A 175 -3.65 -2.24 -13.80
CA SER A 175 -3.73 -1.95 -15.24
C SER A 175 -5.05 -1.33 -15.72
N ARG A 176 -6.14 -1.48 -14.94
CA ARG A 176 -7.49 -1.04 -15.32
C ARG A 176 -7.84 0.35 -14.79
N THR A 177 -6.97 0.91 -13.98
CA THR A 177 -7.29 2.07 -13.15
C THR A 177 -6.33 3.21 -13.44
N GLY A 178 -6.74 4.45 -13.15
CA GLY A 178 -5.86 5.62 -13.26
C GLY A 178 -4.98 5.87 -12.03
N PHE A 179 -4.91 4.90 -11.11
CA PHE A 179 -4.17 5.01 -9.86
C PHE A 179 -2.81 4.32 -9.95
N ASP A 180 -1.84 4.83 -9.19
CA ASP A 180 -0.55 4.17 -9.04
C ASP A 180 -0.64 3.08 -7.96
N VAL A 181 -0.74 1.83 -8.40
CA VAL A 181 -0.86 0.67 -7.49
C VAL A 181 0.48 -0.04 -7.32
N VAL A 182 0.89 -0.26 -6.07
CA VAL A 182 2.12 -0.99 -5.72
C VAL A 182 1.77 -2.36 -5.13
N PRO A 183 1.98 -3.47 -5.85
CA PRO A 183 1.69 -4.81 -5.30
C PRO A 183 2.76 -5.28 -4.32
N THR A 184 2.33 -5.84 -3.20
CA THR A 184 3.18 -6.44 -2.17
C THR A 184 2.75 -7.89 -1.89
N TYR A 185 3.70 -8.81 -1.91
CA TYR A 185 3.46 -10.19 -1.52
C TYR A 185 3.54 -10.35 0.00
N LEU A 186 2.46 -10.80 0.62
CA LEU A 186 2.38 -11.06 2.07
C LEU A 186 1.90 -12.51 2.31
N GLY A 187 2.60 -13.50 1.74
CA GLY A 187 2.26 -14.90 2.01
C GLY A 187 2.46 -15.32 3.46
N ALA A 188 3.40 -14.65 4.15
CA ALA A 188 3.67 -14.80 5.57
C ALA A 188 2.78 -13.88 6.44
N HIS A 189 1.47 -13.84 6.15
CA HIS A 189 0.50 -13.06 6.96
C HIS A 189 0.03 -13.84 8.19
N ALA A 190 -0.21 -15.14 8.02
CA ALA A 190 -0.54 -16.07 9.10
C ALA A 190 -0.17 -17.49 8.69
N ILE A 191 -0.16 -18.41 9.66
CA ILE A 191 0.05 -19.84 9.40
C ILE A 191 -1.27 -20.45 8.95
N PRO A 192 -1.40 -20.92 7.69
CA PRO A 192 -2.63 -21.54 7.24
C PRO A 192 -2.96 -22.80 8.08
N PRO A 193 -4.25 -23.13 8.28
CA PRO A 193 -4.66 -24.28 9.10
C PRO A 193 -4.02 -25.60 8.68
N GLU A 194 -3.76 -25.78 7.38
CA GLU A 194 -3.11 -26.97 6.81
C GLU A 194 -1.65 -27.13 7.29
N PHE A 195 -1.04 -26.08 7.84
CA PHE A 195 0.32 -26.04 8.40
C PHE A 195 0.35 -25.83 9.92
N HIS A 196 -0.76 -26.07 10.62
CA HIS A 196 -0.78 -26.02 12.09
C HIS A 196 0.33 -26.89 12.70
N GLY A 197 1.12 -26.32 13.62
CA GLY A 197 2.28 -26.98 14.23
C GLY A 197 3.48 -27.18 13.30
N ARG A 198 3.42 -26.71 12.05
CA ARG A 198 4.43 -26.89 11.00
C ARG A 198 4.79 -25.57 10.30
N SER A 199 4.91 -24.49 11.08
CA SER A 199 5.17 -23.14 10.54
C SER A 199 6.46 -23.06 9.73
N ASP A 200 7.53 -23.78 10.13
CA ASP A 200 8.78 -23.82 9.35
C ASP A 200 8.60 -24.47 7.97
N ALA A 201 7.71 -25.48 7.84
CA ALA A 201 7.39 -26.07 6.53
C ALA A 201 6.58 -25.11 5.65
N TYR A 202 5.75 -24.25 6.25
CA TYR A 202 5.06 -23.19 5.51
C TYR A 202 6.04 -22.13 5.02
N VAL A 203 7.01 -21.74 5.85
CA VAL A 203 8.12 -20.86 5.46
C VAL A 203 8.93 -21.48 4.32
N ASP A 204 9.22 -22.78 4.36
CA ASP A 204 9.89 -23.48 3.27
C ASP A 204 9.08 -23.41 1.97
N GLN A 205 7.76 -23.58 2.02
CA GLN A 205 6.90 -23.42 0.84
C GLN A 205 6.96 -21.98 0.29
N ILE A 206 6.90 -20.97 1.16
CA ILE A 206 7.01 -19.56 0.75
C ILE A 206 8.35 -19.33 0.03
N VAL A 207 9.46 -19.71 0.67
CA VAL A 207 10.82 -19.44 0.20
C VAL A 207 11.17 -20.23 -1.05
N ARG A 208 10.87 -21.53 -1.07
CA ARG A 208 11.35 -22.43 -2.13
C ARG A 208 10.40 -22.53 -3.32
N ARG A 209 9.11 -22.22 -3.12
CA ARG A 209 8.08 -22.44 -4.14
C ARG A 209 7.40 -21.16 -4.59
N THR A 210 6.93 -20.32 -3.67
CA THR A 210 6.11 -19.15 -4.04
C THR A 210 6.95 -17.95 -4.47
N LEU A 211 7.92 -17.54 -3.65
CA LEU A 211 8.77 -16.38 -3.93
C LEU A 211 9.48 -16.42 -5.31
N PRO A 212 10.07 -17.55 -5.75
CA PRO A 212 10.71 -17.62 -7.06
C PRO A 212 9.76 -17.28 -8.21
N ILE A 213 8.49 -17.70 -8.12
CA ILE A 213 7.48 -17.41 -9.14
C ILE A 213 7.04 -15.95 -9.05
N VAL A 214 6.81 -15.42 -7.84
CA VAL A 214 6.46 -14.00 -7.63
C VAL A 214 7.52 -13.08 -8.28
N ALA A 215 8.80 -13.39 -8.08
CA ALA A 215 9.90 -12.63 -8.65
C ALA A 215 10.02 -12.82 -10.17
N ALA A 216 10.02 -14.06 -10.66
CA ALA A 216 10.16 -14.37 -12.08
C ALA A 216 9.04 -13.77 -12.95
N GLU A 217 7.80 -13.81 -12.45
CA GLU A 217 6.63 -13.20 -13.11
C GLU A 217 6.45 -11.71 -12.75
N ARG A 218 7.33 -11.13 -11.93
CA ARG A 218 7.28 -9.72 -11.47
C ARG A 218 5.93 -9.32 -10.88
N LEU A 219 5.31 -10.24 -10.13
CA LEU A 219 3.96 -10.07 -9.60
C LEU A 219 3.88 -9.11 -8.41
N ALA A 220 4.99 -8.86 -7.73
CA ALA A 220 5.07 -7.93 -6.61
C ALA A 220 6.39 -7.15 -6.61
N ARG A 221 6.32 -5.91 -6.12
CA ARG A 221 7.51 -5.05 -5.91
C ARG A 221 8.15 -5.33 -4.56
N PHE A 222 7.34 -5.62 -3.55
CA PHE A 222 7.80 -5.88 -2.19
C PHE A 222 7.36 -7.28 -1.72
N CYS A 223 8.14 -7.86 -0.82
CA CYS A 223 7.74 -8.97 0.04
C CYS A 223 7.59 -8.45 1.47
N ASP A 224 6.56 -8.91 2.16
CA ASP A 224 6.21 -8.51 3.52
C ASP A 224 5.96 -9.75 4.38
N VAL A 225 6.07 -9.58 5.69
CA VAL A 225 5.90 -10.64 6.70
C VAL A 225 5.23 -10.06 7.93
N PHE A 226 4.42 -10.88 8.60
CA PHE A 226 3.88 -10.56 9.91
C PHE A 226 4.71 -11.16 11.03
N CYS A 227 5.63 -10.36 11.57
CA CYS A 227 6.59 -10.78 12.59
C CYS A 227 6.04 -10.52 14.00
N GLU A 228 5.33 -11.50 14.54
CA GLU A 228 4.56 -11.37 15.78
C GLU A 228 4.43 -12.75 16.49
N PRO A 229 4.50 -12.82 17.83
CA PRO A 229 4.10 -13.97 18.64
C PRO A 229 2.80 -14.65 18.18
N GLY A 230 2.87 -15.96 17.98
CA GLY A 230 1.74 -16.76 17.47
C GLY A 230 1.58 -16.74 15.95
N PHE A 231 2.36 -15.92 15.24
CA PHE A 231 2.44 -15.86 13.78
C PHE A 231 3.82 -16.31 13.31
N PHE A 232 4.70 -15.41 12.89
CA PHE A 232 6.07 -15.73 12.48
C PHE A 232 7.10 -15.15 13.46
N THR A 233 8.05 -15.99 13.85
CA THR A 233 9.20 -15.56 14.66
C THR A 233 10.17 -14.70 13.84
N VAL A 234 11.01 -13.90 14.50
CA VAL A 234 12.10 -13.14 13.85
C VAL A 234 12.95 -14.02 12.93
N ARG A 235 13.29 -15.24 13.37
CA ARG A 235 14.06 -16.21 12.57
C ARG A 235 13.33 -16.59 11.29
N GLN A 236 12.03 -16.86 11.38
CA GLN A 236 11.20 -17.25 10.23
C GLN A 236 11.02 -16.08 9.26
N SER A 237 10.70 -14.90 9.79
CA SER A 237 10.61 -13.65 9.06
C SER A 237 11.90 -13.36 8.30
N GLU A 238 13.06 -13.44 8.96
CA GLU A 238 14.37 -13.22 8.33
C GLU A 238 14.62 -14.17 7.15
N ARG A 239 14.25 -15.45 7.27
CA ARG A 239 14.39 -16.43 6.17
C ARG A 239 13.59 -16.01 4.94
N VAL A 240 12.34 -15.57 5.12
CA VAL A 240 11.48 -15.12 4.02
C VAL A 240 12.03 -13.85 3.38
N LEU A 241 12.38 -12.86 4.21
CA LEU A 241 12.86 -11.55 3.73
C LEU A 241 14.21 -11.64 3.01
N ARG A 242 15.16 -12.45 3.52
CA ARG A 242 16.44 -12.69 2.83
C ARG A 242 16.25 -13.39 1.49
N ALA A 243 15.31 -14.34 1.39
CA ALA A 243 15.00 -14.98 0.12
C ALA A 243 14.42 -13.98 -0.89
N ALA A 244 13.52 -13.10 -0.45
CA ALA A 244 12.97 -12.05 -1.31
C ALA A 244 14.04 -11.05 -1.78
N LEU A 245 14.95 -10.61 -0.89
CA LEU A 245 16.09 -9.77 -1.25
C LEU A 245 17.00 -10.44 -2.28
N GLY A 246 17.31 -11.74 -2.09
CA GLY A 246 18.10 -12.52 -3.04
C GLY A 246 17.48 -12.67 -4.43
N LEU A 247 16.16 -12.45 -4.55
CA LEU A 247 15.41 -12.42 -5.79
C LEU A 247 15.21 -11.00 -6.34
N GLY A 248 15.83 -9.98 -5.74
CA GLY A 248 15.76 -8.59 -6.18
C GLY A 248 14.49 -7.84 -5.79
N MET A 249 13.67 -8.38 -4.87
CA MET A 249 12.48 -7.71 -4.36
C MET A 249 12.85 -6.73 -3.25
N GLY A 250 12.07 -5.65 -3.09
CA GLY A 250 12.11 -4.86 -1.85
C GLY A 250 11.46 -5.63 -0.70
N ILE A 251 11.71 -5.22 0.53
CA ILE A 251 11.10 -5.84 1.72
C ILE A 251 10.42 -4.83 2.64
N LYS A 252 9.39 -5.29 3.33
CA LYS A 252 8.60 -4.58 4.36
C LYS A 252 8.32 -5.55 5.51
N VAL A 253 7.93 -5.04 6.67
CA VAL A 253 7.64 -5.86 7.85
C VAL A 253 6.46 -5.27 8.61
N HIS A 254 5.41 -6.06 8.85
CA HIS A 254 4.50 -5.79 9.96
C HIS A 254 5.21 -6.22 11.24
N ALA A 255 5.52 -5.24 12.08
CA ALA A 255 6.43 -5.37 13.19
C ALA A 255 5.77 -4.84 14.46
N ASP A 256 5.89 -5.62 15.53
CA ASP A 256 5.60 -5.18 16.88
C ASP A 256 4.18 -4.55 16.99
N GLU A 257 3.16 -5.27 16.51
CA GLU A 257 1.77 -4.78 16.49
C GLU A 257 1.06 -5.06 17.82
N PHE A 258 1.30 -6.23 18.42
CA PHE A 258 0.69 -6.63 19.69
C PHE A 258 1.71 -6.76 20.81
N ALA A 259 2.97 -7.05 20.48
CA ALA A 259 4.06 -7.17 21.45
C ALA A 259 5.41 -6.79 20.83
N LEU A 260 6.37 -6.41 21.68
CA LEU A 260 7.77 -6.23 21.29
C LEU A 260 8.37 -7.56 20.82
N SER A 261 8.32 -7.79 19.52
CA SER A 261 8.64 -9.05 18.86
C SER A 261 10.06 -9.08 18.30
N GLY A 262 10.70 -7.92 18.19
CA GLY A 262 11.98 -7.73 17.51
C GLY A 262 11.82 -7.47 16.00
N GLY A 263 10.60 -7.13 15.56
CA GLY A 263 10.27 -6.93 14.15
C GLY A 263 10.91 -5.67 13.59
N ALA A 264 10.91 -4.57 14.35
CA ALA A 264 11.53 -3.31 13.95
C ALA A 264 13.04 -3.42 13.80
N GLU A 265 13.72 -4.11 14.73
CA GLU A 265 15.16 -4.36 14.66
C GLU A 265 15.52 -5.23 13.46
N LEU A 266 14.70 -6.25 13.17
CA LEU A 266 14.87 -7.06 11.96
C LEU A 266 14.71 -6.21 10.69
N ALA A 267 13.67 -5.38 10.62
CA ALA A 267 13.42 -4.50 9.49
C ALA A 267 14.60 -3.55 9.24
N SER A 268 15.10 -2.92 10.30
CA SER A 268 16.28 -2.05 10.24
C SER A 268 17.53 -2.80 9.78
N ARG A 269 17.82 -3.97 10.38
CA ARG A 269 18.99 -4.81 10.06
C ARG A 269 19.02 -5.26 8.60
N LEU A 270 17.86 -5.53 8.00
CA LEU A 270 17.76 -5.98 6.61
C LEU A 270 17.58 -4.84 5.60
N GLY A 271 17.52 -3.59 6.05
CA GLY A 271 17.31 -2.43 5.17
C GLY A 271 15.91 -2.42 4.55
N ALA A 272 14.89 -2.80 5.33
CA ALA A 272 13.51 -2.79 4.86
C ALA A 272 13.02 -1.37 4.53
N ARG A 273 12.10 -1.29 3.57
CA ARG A 273 11.54 0.00 3.14
C ARG A 273 10.68 0.65 4.21
N SER A 274 10.01 -0.16 5.03
CA SER A 274 9.24 0.26 6.19
C SER A 274 9.09 -0.88 7.19
N ALA A 275 8.98 -0.51 8.47
CA ALA A 275 8.38 -1.31 9.52
C ALA A 275 7.01 -0.68 9.85
N GLU A 276 5.98 -1.51 10.03
CA GLU A 276 4.58 -1.11 10.04
C GLU A 276 3.92 -1.59 11.34
N HIS A 277 2.93 -0.84 11.83
CA HIS A 277 2.35 -0.92 13.19
C HIS A 277 3.17 -0.21 14.26
N LEU A 278 4.16 -0.87 14.88
CA LEU A 278 4.98 -0.30 15.96
C LEU A 278 4.13 0.26 17.13
N LEU A 279 3.18 -0.54 17.63
CA LEU A 279 2.17 -0.13 18.62
C LEU A 279 2.51 -0.52 20.06
#